data_AF-A0AAU3UQI4-F1
#
_entry.id   AF-A0AAU3UQI4-F1
#
_cell.length_a   1.000
_cell.length_b   1.000
_cell.length_c   1.000
_cell.angle_alpha   90.00
_cell.angle_beta   90.00
_cell.angle_gamma   90.00
#
_symmetry.space_group_name_H-M   'P 1'
#
loop_
_entity.id
_entity.type
_entity.pdbx_description
1 polymer ?
#
loop_
_entity_poly.entity_id
_entity_poly.type
_entity_poly.pdbx_seq_one_letter_code
_entity_poly.pdbx_strand_id
1 'polypeptide(L)'
;MAELSVDTGAVRTFATAQDGVAADIAAQGGLDTVSHVAAMTPVFGLIGADFLASFAVAELLHDRDINALSGRFAQLGQAAFGSAATYDATDAEHAAGLNQAAGQIGIQA
;
A
#
# COMPACT_ATOMS: atom_id res chain seq x y z
N MET A 1 16.24 -20.91 17.99
CA MET A 1 15.27 -19.94 17.45
C MET A 1 15.15 -18.80 18.44
N ALA A 2 14.99 -17.57 17.98
CA ALA A 2 14.66 -16.44 18.85
C ALA A 2 13.16 -16.47 19.17
N GLU A 3 12.78 -15.94 20.33
CA GLU A 3 11.39 -15.69 20.68
C GLU A 3 10.76 -14.72 19.67
N LEU A 4 9.58 -15.05 19.14
CA LEU A 4 8.82 -14.20 18.22
C LEU A 4 7.46 -13.89 18.86
N SER A 5 7.18 -12.60 19.03
CA SER A 5 5.87 -12.09 19.45
C SER A 5 5.48 -10.93 18.55
N VAL A 6 4.26 -10.97 18.01
CA VAL A 6 3.75 -9.97 17.06
C VAL A 6 2.43 -9.42 17.58
N ASP A 7 2.33 -8.09 17.68
CA ASP A 7 1.05 -7.42 17.89
C ASP A 7 0.32 -7.29 16.54
N THR A 8 -0.58 -8.24 16.25
CA THR A 8 -1.35 -8.26 15.00
C THR A 8 -2.37 -7.12 14.93
N GLY A 9 -2.70 -6.47 16.06
CA GLY A 9 -3.47 -5.23 16.09
C GLY A 9 -2.67 -4.06 15.51
N ALA A 10 -1.43 -3.87 15.98
CA ALA A 10 -0.54 -2.84 15.46
C ALA A 10 -0.24 -3.02 13.97
N VAL A 11 -0.05 -4.26 13.50
CA VAL A 11 0.16 -4.54 12.06
C VAL A 11 -1.07 -4.15 11.22
N ARG A 12 -2.28 -4.36 11.73
CA ARG A 12 -3.51 -3.91 11.06
C ARG A 12 -3.66 -2.39 11.06
N THR A 13 -3.30 -1.72 12.15
CA THR A 13 -3.28 -0.26 12.20
C THR A 13 -2.31 0.31 11.18
N PHE A 14 -1.11 -0.28 11.06
CA PHE A 14 -0.17 0.07 10.00
C PHE A 14 -0.78 -0.15 8.61
N ALA A 15 -1.45 -1.27 8.38
CA ALA A 15 -2.12 -1.57 7.12
C ALA A 15 -3.16 -0.51 6.73
N THR A 16 -4.05 -0.15 7.66
CA THR A 16 -5.04 0.93 7.47
C THR A 16 -4.38 2.27 7.19
N ALA A 17 -3.26 2.58 7.84
CA ALA A 17 -2.53 3.81 7.57
C ALA A 17 -1.98 3.83 6.12
N GLN A 18 -1.50 2.71 5.59
CA GLN A 18 -1.03 2.64 4.20
C GLN A 18 -2.17 2.81 3.20
N ASP A 19 -3.35 2.24 3.47
CA ASP A 19 -4.54 2.47 2.65
C ASP A 19 -4.95 3.95 2.64
N GLY A 20 -4.85 4.63 3.79
CA GLY A 20 -5.06 6.08 3.89
C GLY A 20 -4.06 6.88 3.03
N VAL A 21 -2.77 6.54 3.11
CA VAL A 21 -1.73 7.17 2.27
C VAL A 21 -2.00 6.90 0.77
N ALA A 22 -2.42 5.69 0.41
CA ALA A 22 -2.76 5.36 -0.96
C ALA A 22 -3.92 6.23 -1.48
N ALA A 23 -4.97 6.41 -0.66
CA ALA A 23 -6.11 7.25 -0.98
C ALA A 23 -5.72 8.73 -1.11
N ASP A 24 -4.88 9.24 -0.21
CA ASP A 24 -4.39 10.62 -0.26
C ASP A 24 -3.57 10.87 -1.54
N ILE A 25 -2.66 9.95 -1.90
CA ILE A 25 -1.87 10.06 -3.13
C ILE A 25 -2.77 10.03 -4.36
N ALA A 26 -3.76 9.13 -4.41
CA ALA A 26 -4.70 9.05 -5.52
C ALA A 26 -5.54 10.32 -5.66
N ALA A 27 -5.95 10.92 -4.53
CA ALA A 27 -6.72 12.16 -4.53
C ALA A 27 -5.90 13.38 -5.01
N GLN A 28 -4.59 13.43 -4.70
CA GLN A 28 -3.71 14.52 -5.12
C GLN A 28 -3.11 14.32 -6.52
N GLY A 29 -3.02 13.07 -7.00
CA GLY A 29 -2.41 12.71 -8.28
C GLY A 29 -3.26 12.95 -9.52
N GLY A 30 -4.49 13.44 -9.36
CA GLY A 30 -5.44 13.73 -10.44
C GLY A 30 -5.48 15.20 -10.83
N LEU A 31 -4.34 15.86 -10.95
CA LEU A 31 -4.31 17.22 -11.48
C LEU A 31 -4.44 17.18 -13.01
N ASP A 32 -5.29 18.03 -13.55
CA ASP A 32 -5.62 18.05 -14.97
C ASP A 32 -4.38 18.37 -15.82
N THR A 33 -3.74 17.32 -16.37
CA THR A 33 -2.60 17.45 -17.30
C THR A 33 -2.91 18.47 -18.41
N VAL A 34 -4.16 18.56 -18.90
CA VAL A 34 -4.55 19.53 -19.94
C VAL A 34 -4.48 20.96 -19.40
N SER A 35 -4.98 21.20 -18.19
CA SER A 35 -4.88 22.50 -17.51
C SER A 35 -3.43 22.92 -17.27
N HIS A 36 -2.57 21.99 -16.83
CA HIS A 36 -1.15 22.28 -16.61
C HIS A 36 -0.42 22.63 -17.91
N VAL A 37 -0.66 21.87 -18.99
CA VAL A 37 -0.08 22.15 -20.31
C VAL A 37 -0.60 23.49 -20.85
N ALA A 38 -1.90 23.77 -20.70
CA ALA A 38 -2.47 25.05 -21.10
C ALA A 38 -1.85 26.24 -20.34
N ALA A 39 -1.65 26.10 -19.03
CA ALA A 39 -1.01 27.11 -18.20
C ALA A 39 0.45 27.39 -18.60
N MET A 40 1.15 26.39 -19.13
CA MET A 40 2.54 26.52 -19.61
C MET A 40 2.67 27.04 -21.05
N THR A 41 1.57 27.07 -21.82
CA THR A 41 1.56 27.58 -23.20
C THR A 41 2.10 29.02 -23.35
N PRO A 42 1.72 30.01 -22.53
CA PRO A 42 2.29 31.36 -22.62
C PRO A 42 3.76 31.45 -22.17
N VAL A 43 4.23 30.51 -21.34
CA VAL A 43 5.63 30.46 -20.86
C VAL A 43 6.57 30.00 -21.97
N PHE A 44 6.19 28.97 -22.72
CA PHE A 44 7.00 28.43 -23.81
C PHE A 44 6.81 29.15 -25.14
N GLY A 45 5.68 29.84 -25.33
CA GLY A 45 5.40 30.64 -26.52
C GLY A 45 5.40 29.84 -27.82
N LEU A 46 5.40 30.53 -28.96
CA LEU A 46 5.29 29.91 -30.29
C LEU A 46 6.55 29.13 -30.72
N ILE A 47 7.71 29.43 -30.14
CA ILE A 47 8.99 28.78 -30.49
C ILE A 47 9.20 27.53 -29.62
N GLY A 48 8.61 27.48 -28.42
CA GLY A 48 8.78 26.39 -27.47
C GLY A 48 7.78 25.24 -27.64
N ALA A 49 7.21 25.04 -28.84
CA ALA A 49 6.22 23.99 -29.08
C ALA A 49 6.75 22.58 -28.73
N ASP A 50 8.01 22.29 -29.05
CA ASP A 50 8.66 21.02 -28.71
C ASP A 50 8.88 20.87 -27.19
N PHE A 51 9.14 21.97 -26.49
CA PHE A 51 9.23 21.98 -25.03
C PHE A 51 7.87 21.75 -24.39
N LEU A 52 6.82 22.38 -24.93
CA LEU A 52 5.45 22.18 -24.46
C LEU A 52 4.97 20.74 -24.69
N ALA A 53 5.32 20.13 -25.82
CA ALA A 53 5.05 18.72 -26.09
C ALA A 53 5.81 17.80 -25.12
N SER A 54 7.09 18.08 -24.87
CA SER A 54 7.89 17.33 -23.90
C SER A 54 7.35 17.46 -22.47
N PHE A 55 6.88 18.65 -22.10
CA PHE A 55 6.21 18.91 -20.83
C PHE A 55 4.92 18.09 -20.70
N ALA A 56 4.08 18.06 -21.74
CA ALA A 56 2.86 17.24 -21.74
C ALA A 56 3.15 15.74 -21.56
N VAL A 57 4.22 15.23 -22.19
CA VAL A 57 4.67 13.84 -21.99
C VAL A 57 5.17 13.62 -20.57
N ALA A 58 5.91 14.58 -20.00
CA ALA A 58 6.41 14.50 -18.64
C ALA A 58 5.27 14.49 -17.61
N GLU A 59 4.25 15.33 -17.78
CA GLU A 59 3.04 15.33 -16.94
C GLU A 59 2.31 13.99 -17.02
N LEU A 60 2.13 13.43 -18.21
CA LEU A 60 1.51 12.10 -18.36
C LEU A 60 2.30 10.99 -17.65
N LEU A 61 3.63 11.01 -17.77
CA LEU A 61 4.50 10.05 -17.08
C LEU A 61 4.46 10.26 -15.56
N HIS A 62 4.43 11.51 -15.11
CA HIS A 62 4.28 11.87 -13.71
C HIS A 62 2.97 11.32 -13.14
N ASP A 63 1.84 11.55 -13.79
CA ASP A 63 0.52 11.05 -13.37
C ASP A 63 0.51 9.51 -13.28
N ARG A 64 1.12 8.84 -14.26
CA ARG A 64 1.26 7.38 -14.24
C ARG A 64 2.08 6.92 -13.04
N ASP A 65 3.19 7.59 -12.76
CA ASP A 65 4.09 7.22 -11.67
C ASP A 65 3.46 7.50 -10.30
N ILE A 66 2.66 8.57 -10.15
CA ILE A 66 1.86 8.85 -8.95
C ILE A 66 0.80 7.79 -8.72
N ASN A 67 0.08 7.37 -9.77
CA ASN A 67 -0.88 6.27 -9.67
C ASN A 67 -0.21 4.96 -9.28
N ALA A 68 0.95 4.66 -9.86
CA ALA A 68 1.74 3.49 -9.49
C ALA A 68 2.20 3.56 -8.02
N LEU A 69 2.57 4.75 -7.54
CA LEU A 69 2.94 4.98 -6.13
C LEU A 69 1.76 4.72 -5.19
N SER A 70 0.58 5.28 -5.46
CA SER A 70 -0.64 5.00 -4.71
C SER A 70 -0.93 3.49 -4.65
N GLY A 71 -0.86 2.81 -5.79
CA GLY A 71 -1.05 1.36 -5.87
C GLY A 71 -0.07 0.56 -5.02
N ARG A 72 1.20 1.00 -4.89
CA ARG A 72 2.19 0.34 -4.03
C ARG A 72 1.85 0.47 -2.54
N PHE A 73 1.32 1.62 -2.11
CA PHE A 73 0.88 1.80 -0.73
C PHE A 73 -0.33 0.93 -0.40
N ALA A 74 -1.30 0.81 -1.33
CA ALA A 74 -2.42 -0.11 -1.17
C ALA A 74 -1.95 -1.58 -1.09
N GLN A 75 -1.01 -1.98 -1.95
CA GLN A 75 -0.42 -3.33 -1.89
C GLN A 75 0.32 -3.59 -0.58
N LEU A 76 1.03 -2.60 -0.05
CA LEU A 76 1.70 -2.70 1.25
C LEU A 76 0.69 -2.89 2.40
N GLY A 77 -0.42 -2.14 2.36
CA GLY A 77 -1.54 -2.32 3.29
C GLY A 77 -2.13 -3.72 3.23
N GLN A 78 -2.44 -4.20 2.02
CA GLN A 78 -2.95 -5.57 1.81
C GLN A 78 -1.98 -6.65 2.30
N ALA A 79 -0.69 -6.51 2.04
CA ALA A 79 0.32 -7.44 2.50
C ALA A 79 0.38 -7.48 4.03
N ALA A 80 0.32 -6.32 4.70
CA ALA A 80 0.30 -6.23 6.15
C ALA A 80 -0.96 -6.86 6.76
N PHE A 81 -2.15 -6.63 6.18
CA PHE A 81 -3.38 -7.32 6.58
C PHE A 81 -3.25 -8.84 6.44
N GLY A 82 -2.71 -9.29 5.31
CA GLY A 82 -2.45 -10.71 5.06
C GLY A 82 -1.51 -11.32 6.09
N SER A 83 -0.39 -10.66 6.38
CA SER A 83 0.56 -11.12 7.41
C SER A 83 -0.08 -11.19 8.80
N ALA A 84 -0.86 -10.18 9.22
CA ALA A 84 -1.56 -10.21 10.50
C ALA A 84 -2.53 -11.40 10.61
N ALA A 85 -3.26 -11.69 9.53
CA ALA A 85 -4.15 -12.84 9.48
C ALA A 85 -3.39 -14.18 9.55
N THR A 86 -2.22 -14.28 8.90
CA THR A 86 -1.37 -15.48 8.97
C THR A 86 -0.83 -15.71 10.38
N TYR A 87 -0.42 -14.66 11.09
CA TYR A 87 0.02 -14.78 12.49
C TYR A 87 -1.11 -15.31 13.39
N ASP A 88 -2.29 -14.69 13.34
CA ASP A 88 -3.44 -15.12 14.15
C ASP A 88 -3.85 -16.58 13.84
N ALA A 89 -3.86 -16.97 12.56
CA ALA A 89 -4.19 -18.34 12.16
C ALA A 89 -3.17 -19.34 12.71
N THR A 90 -1.87 -19.03 12.60
CA THR A 90 -0.78 -19.87 13.07
C THR A 90 -0.85 -20.06 14.59
N ASP A 91 -1.08 -18.97 15.35
CA ASP A 91 -1.21 -19.02 16.81
C ASP A 91 -2.44 -19.83 17.23
N ALA A 92 -3.58 -19.66 16.55
CA ALA A 92 -4.79 -20.44 16.82
C ALA A 92 -4.59 -21.94 16.55
N GLU A 93 -3.95 -22.30 15.43
CA GLU A 93 -3.61 -23.68 15.09
C GLU A 93 -2.69 -24.32 16.13
N HIS A 94 -1.64 -23.61 16.55
CA HIS A 94 -0.74 -24.10 17.59
C HIS A 94 -1.46 -24.27 18.94
N ALA A 95 -2.25 -23.29 19.37
CA ALA A 95 -3.02 -23.37 20.60
C ALA A 95 -4.00 -24.55 20.58
N ALA A 96 -4.69 -24.77 19.47
CA ALA A 96 -5.59 -25.91 19.29
C ALA A 96 -4.82 -27.25 19.37
N GLY A 97 -3.65 -27.34 18.73
CA GLY A 97 -2.78 -28.52 18.81
C GLY A 97 -2.32 -28.83 20.25
N LEU A 98 -1.90 -27.81 21.00
CA LEU A 98 -1.50 -27.94 22.39
C LEU A 98 -2.66 -28.40 23.29
N ASN A 99 -3.85 -27.83 23.11
CA ASN A 99 -5.05 -28.23 23.86
C ASN A 99 -5.44 -29.68 23.59
N GLN A 100 -5.32 -30.14 22.34
CA GLN A 100 -5.56 -31.55 22.01
C GLN A 100 -4.54 -32.49 22.66
N ALA A 101 -3.25 -32.14 22.60
CA ALA A 101 -2.20 -32.92 23.25
C ALA A 101 -2.39 -32.97 24.78
N ALA A 102 -2.74 -31.85 25.41
CA ALA A 102 -3.04 -31.80 26.84
C ALA A 102 -4.23 -32.69 27.20
N GLY A 103 -5.30 -32.69 26.38
CA GLY A 103 -6.43 -33.59 26.55
C GLY A 103 -6.04 -35.07 26.47
N GLN A 104 -5.17 -35.45 25.53
CA GLN A 104 -4.66 -36.82 25.40
C GLN A 104 -3.82 -37.27 26.60
N ILE A 105 -3.06 -36.36 27.21
CA ILE A 105 -2.30 -36.63 28.44
C ILE A 105 -3.25 -36.79 29.63
N GLY A 106 -4.25 -35.92 29.76
CA GLY A 106 -5.23 -35.97 30.85
C GLY A 106 -6.14 -37.21 30.83
N ILE A 107 -6.34 -37.83 29.66
CA ILE A 107 -7.06 -39.11 29.52
C ILE A 107 -6.19 -40.31 29.95
N GLN A 108 -4.86 -40.17 29.95
CA GLN A 108 -3.91 -41.23 30.32
C GLN A 108 -3.50 -41.23 31.81
N ALA A 109 -3.97 -40.25 32.61
CA ALA A 109 -3.70 -40.13 34.05
C ALA A 109 -4.91 -40.59 34.87
#